data_AF-A0A9W5QS57-F1
#
_entry.id   AF-A0A9W5QS57-F1
#
_cell.length_a   1.000
_cell.length_b   1.000
_cell.length_c   1.000
_cell.angle_alpha   90.00
_cell.angle_beta   90.00
_cell.angle_gamma   90.00
#
_symmetry.space_group_name_H-M   'P 1'
#
loop_
_entity.id
_entity.type
_entity.pdbx_description
1 polymer ?
#
loop_
_entity_poly.entity_id
_entity_poly.type
_entity_poly.pdbx_seq_one_letter_code
_entity_poly.pdbx_strand_id
1 'polypeptide(L)' 'MKDGVVLMYCKDGVLYPVALTHEQNEILQFTSQLFSPLKVILDKPQGQAINLLEGKAK' A
#
# COMPACT_ATOMS: atom_id res chain seq x y z
N MET A 1 -15.83 -2.40 2.92
CA MET A 1 -14.48 -2.99 2.82
C MET A 1 -14.07 -3.41 4.23
N LYS A 2 -13.53 -4.62 4.41
CA LYS A 2 -12.90 -4.97 5.68
C LYS A 2 -11.56 -4.22 5.78
N ASP A 3 -11.19 -3.80 6.97
CA ASP A 3 -9.89 -3.17 7.20
C ASP A 3 -8.77 -4.16 6.83
N GLY A 4 -7.80 -3.70 6.04
CA GLY A 4 -6.74 -4.54 5.48
C GLY A 4 -5.79 -3.74 4.60
N VAL A 5 -4.75 -4.40 4.11
CA VAL A 5 -3.80 -3.76 3.20
C VAL A 5 -4.40 -3.61 1.80
N VAL A 6 -4.04 -2.54 1.10
CA VAL A 6 -4.47 -2.27 -0.28
C VAL A 6 -3.23 -2.06 -1.14
N LEU A 7 -3.19 -2.70 -2.31
CA LEU A 7 -2.12 -2.50 -3.28
C LEU A 7 -2.42 -1.26 -4.15
N MET A 8 -1.48 -0.33 -4.16
CA MET A 8 -1.52 0.87 -5.00
C MET A 8 -0.19 1.00 -5.74
N TYR A 9 -0.21 1.56 -6.95
CA TYR A 9 1.01 2.01 -7.60
C TYR A 9 1.12 3.54 -7.52
N CYS A 10 2.34 4.04 -7.34
CA CYS A 10 2.64 5.46 -7.35
C CYS A 10 3.15 5.85 -8.73
N LYS A 11 2.51 6.84 -9.36
CA LYS A 11 2.95 7.44 -10.62
C LYS A 11 2.86 8.95 -10.49
N ASP A 12 3.98 9.64 -10.65
CA ASP A 12 4.08 11.10 -10.56
C ASP A 12 3.50 11.67 -9.24
N GLY A 13 3.72 10.97 -8.12
CA GLY A 13 3.21 11.36 -6.80
C GLY A 13 1.72 11.08 -6.56
N VAL A 14 1.03 10.47 -7.54
CA VAL A 14 -0.39 10.09 -7.44
C VAL A 14 -0.50 8.58 -7.23
N LEU A 15 -1.35 8.18 -6.28
CA LEU A 15 -1.64 6.76 -6.01
C LEU A 15 -2.83 6.29 -6.80
N TYR A 16 -2.68 5.13 -7.43
CA TYR A 16 -3.73 4.47 -8.19
C TYR A 16 -3.99 3.09 -7.61
N PRO A 17 -5.25 2.73 -7.32
CA PRO A 17 -5.58 1.42 -6.80
C PRO A 17 -5.35 0.35 -7.87
N VAL A 18 -4.80 -0.79 -7.45
CA VAL A 18 -4.71 -1.96 -8.30
C VAL A 18 -5.97 -2.81 -8.09
N ALA A 19 -6.73 -3.05 -9.16
CA ALA A 19 -7.85 -3.97 -9.12
C ALA A 19 -7.31 -5.40 -8.99
N LEU A 20 -7.62 -6.05 -7.88
CA LEU A 20 -7.26 -7.44 -7.62
C LEU A 20 -8.50 -8.33 -7.74
N THR A 21 -8.28 -9.54 -8.27
CA THR A 21 -9.24 -10.64 -8.12
C THR A 21 -9.33 -11.06 -6.64
N HIS A 22 -10.35 -11.85 -6.30
CA HIS A 22 -10.54 -12.34 -4.95
C HIS A 22 -9.31 -13.10 -4.43
N GLU A 23 -8.82 -14.07 -5.22
CA GLU A 23 -7.64 -14.89 -4.90
C GLU A 23 -6.38 -14.03 -4.71
N GLN A 24 -6.15 -13.05 -5.60
CA GLN A 24 -5.00 -12.13 -5.46
C GLN A 24 -5.08 -11.29 -4.20
N ASN A 25 -6.29 -10.85 -3.82
CA ASN A 25 -6.47 -10.11 -2.57
C ASN A 25 -6.23 -11.00 -1.35
N GLU A 26 -6.69 -12.26 -1.35
CA GLU A 26 -6.41 -13.21 -0.27
C GLU A 26 -4.91 -13.45 -0.10
N ILE A 27 -4.19 -13.64 -1.21
CA ILE A 27 -2.72 -13.77 -1.21
C ILE A 27 -2.07 -12.50 -0.63
N LEU A 28 -2.52 -11.31 -1.03
CA LEU A 28 -2.00 -10.05 -0.50
C LEU A 28 -2.21 -9.95 1.02
N GLN A 29 -3.42 -10.24 1.52
CA GLN A 29 -3.69 -10.20 2.95
C GLN A 29 -2.81 -11.21 3.71
N PHE A 30 -2.71 -12.44 3.24
CA PHE A 30 -1.89 -13.49 3.86
C PHE A 30 -0.40 -13.13 3.89
N THR A 31 0.15 -12.73 2.74
CA THR A 31 1.56 -12.33 2.63
C THR A 31 1.89 -11.11 3.49
N SER A 32 0.99 -10.13 3.57
CA SER A 32 1.18 -8.95 4.43
C SER A 32 1.30 -9.29 5.92
N GLN A 33 0.69 -10.39 6.38
CA GLN A 33 0.78 -10.87 7.76
C GLN A 33 2.10 -11.62 8.02
N LEU A 34 2.55 -12.43 7.05
CA LEU A 34 3.79 -13.21 7.14
C LEU A 34 5.05 -12.36 7.05
N PHE A 35 5.09 -11.40 6.14
CA PHE A 35 6.19 -10.46 5.98
C PHE A 35 5.97 -9.27 6.93
N SER A 36 6.11 -9.50 8.23
CA SER A 36 6.05 -8.42 9.24
C SER A 36 7.36 -7.62 9.28
N PRO A 37 7.44 -6.53 8.49
CA PRO A 37 7.83 -5.24 9.02
C PRO A 37 6.91 -4.08 8.60
N LEU A 38 5.77 -4.35 7.95
CA LEU A 38 4.84 -3.30 7.50
C LEU A 38 4.06 -2.73 8.69
N LYS A 39 4.53 -1.59 9.21
CA LYS A 39 3.82 -0.81 10.22
C LYS A 39 2.60 -0.15 9.59
N VAL A 40 1.40 -0.67 9.90
CA VAL A 40 0.13 -0.05 9.48
C VAL A 40 -0.15 1.16 10.38
N ILE A 41 -0.37 2.32 9.77
CA ILE A 41 -0.73 3.56 10.47
C ILE A 41 -2.22 3.79 10.27
N LEU A 42 -3.01 3.58 11.33
CA LEU A 42 -4.47 3.67 11.30
C LEU A 42 -4.99 5.05 11.76
N ASP A 43 -4.15 5.84 12.42
CA ASP A 43 -4.52 7.08 13.11
C ASP A 43 -4.22 8.35 12.32
N LYS A 44 -3.73 8.23 11.08
CA LYS A 44 -3.32 9.38 10.25
C LYS A 44 -3.96 9.32 8.87
N PRO A 45 -4.32 10.48 8.28
CA PRO A 45 -4.80 10.52 6.92
C PRO A 45 -3.69 10.10 5.95
N GLN A 46 -4.11 9.56 4.80
CA GLN A 46 -3.19 9.29 3.70
C GLN A 46 -2.71 10.62 3.10
N GLY A 47 -1.42 10.91 3.24
CA GLY A 47 -0.78 12.11 2.71
C GLY A 47 -0.33 11.94 1.25
N GLN A 48 0.44 12.92 0.76
CA GLN A 48 1.07 12.84 -0.55
C GLN A 48 2.01 11.62 -0.61
N ALA A 49 1.90 10.83 -1.67
CA ALA A 49 2.79 9.70 -1.89
C ALA A 49 4.13 10.19 -2.42
N ILE A 50 5.20 9.63 -1.86
CA ILE A 50 6.56 9.85 -2.33
C ILE A 50 7.13 8.53 -2.84
N ASN A 51 7.72 8.54 -4.03
CA ASN A 51 8.48 7.39 -4.50
C ASN A 51 9.81 7.33 -3.72
N LEU A 52 9.94 6.34 -2.85
CA LEU A 52 11.14 6.16 -2.01
C LEU A 52 12.39 5.80 -2.82
N LEU A 53 12.22 5.29 -4.05
CA LEU A 53 13.32 4.93 -4.95
C LEU A 53 13.86 6.13 -5.72
N GLU A 54 13.04 7.16 -5.94
CA GLU A 54 13.43 8.38 -6.66
C GLU A 54 14.16 9.39 -5.77
N GLY A 55 14.22 9.13 -4.45
CA GLY A 55 15.11 9.82 -3.53
C GLY A 55 14.59 11.18 -3.08
N LYS A 56 14.54 11.33 -1.76
CA LYS A 56 14.28 12.54 -0.96
C LYS A 56 14.24 13.83 -1.81
N ALA A 57 13.03 14.34 -2.06
CA ALA A 57 12.88 15.77 -2.29
C ALA A 57 13.55 16.47 -1.10
N LYS A 58 14.64 17.20 -1.39
CA LYS A 58 15.35 18.04 -0.43
C LYS A 58 14.41 19.05 0.19
#